data_AF-A0A165GA20-F1
#
_entry.id   AF-A0A165GA20-F1
#
_cell.length_a   1.000
_cell.length_b   1.000
_cell.length_c   1.000
_cell.angle_alpha   90.00
_cell.angle_beta   90.00
_cell.angle_gamma   90.00
#
_symmetry.space_group_name_H-M   'P 1'
#
loop_
_entity.id
_entity.type
_entity.pdbx_description
1 polymer ?
#
loop_
_entity_poly.entity_id
_entity_poly.type
_entity_poly.pdbx_seq_one_letter_code
_entity_poly.pdbx_strand_id
1 'polypeptide(L)'
;MRAFRDRFGDAHLALSVFEHARHASIPSFVFGCTTPAYNELLQTRWSAFRDLRGVRDTLEEMRVNGVDSDGRTRTLVENIRRDVGERNAWLEDSMSGGEVWDIVKEIDRLSAPPPARGRPRPETNSRSWRASEEWKYRMREGDVDLNNDALEQAWRGDDDLLEDLPLRRR
;
A
#
# COMPACT_ATOMS: atom_id res chain seq x y z
N MET A 1 9.36 7.16 -15.57
CA MET A 1 8.24 8.06 -15.90
C MET A 1 8.26 9.38 -15.13
N ARG A 2 8.21 9.39 -13.79
CA ARG A 2 8.18 10.63 -12.99
C ARG A 2 9.24 11.67 -13.36
N ALA A 3 10.48 11.25 -13.58
CA ALA A 3 11.56 12.16 -13.98
C ALA A 3 11.27 12.88 -15.32
N PHE A 4 10.72 12.18 -16.31
CA PHE A 4 10.39 12.75 -17.62
C PHE A 4 9.23 13.76 -17.51
N ARG A 5 8.20 13.43 -16.74
CA ARG A 5 7.08 14.33 -16.48
C ARG A 5 7.49 15.55 -15.65
N ASP A 6 8.13 15.34 -14.50
CA ASP A 6 8.36 16.39 -13.50
C ASP A 6 9.62 17.22 -13.80
N ARG A 7 10.70 16.61 -14.33
CA ARG A 7 11.97 17.32 -14.59
C ARG A 7 12.09 17.85 -16.01
N PHE A 8 11.59 17.09 -16.99
CA PHE A 8 11.71 17.46 -18.40
C PHE A 8 10.41 18.05 -18.98
N GLY A 9 9.30 18.01 -18.23
CA GLY A 9 8.02 18.56 -18.67
C GLY A 9 7.40 17.80 -19.86
N ASP A 10 7.94 16.63 -20.21
CA ASP A 10 7.53 15.88 -21.40
C ASP A 10 6.78 14.61 -21.01
N ALA A 11 5.45 14.73 -21.01
CA ALA A 11 4.56 13.61 -20.76
C ALA A 11 4.51 12.61 -21.92
N HIS A 12 4.71 13.05 -23.17
CA HIS A 12 4.70 12.16 -24.33
C HIS A 12 5.92 11.24 -24.32
N LEU A 13 7.10 11.78 -24.00
CA LEU A 13 8.31 10.99 -23.82
C LEU A 13 8.18 10.01 -22.66
N ALA A 14 7.55 10.43 -21.55
CA ALA A 14 7.29 9.54 -20.43
C ALA A 14 6.45 8.32 -20.85
N LEU A 15 5.40 8.55 -21.65
CA LEU A 15 4.54 7.49 -22.17
C LEU A 15 5.26 6.59 -23.18
N SER A 16 6.01 7.17 -24.14
CA SER A 16 6.70 6.40 -25.17
C SER A 16 7.80 5.50 -24.59
N VAL A 17 8.53 5.97 -23.57
CA VAL A 17 9.54 5.17 -22.88
C VAL A 17 8.89 3.99 -22.13
N PHE A 18 7.74 4.20 -21.48
CA PHE A 18 7.02 3.10 -20.83
C PHE A 18 6.49 2.08 -21.84
N GLU A 19 5.90 2.58 -22.93
CA GLU A 19 5.37 1.74 -24.02
C GLU A 19 6.46 0.96 -24.74
N HIS A 20 7.66 1.52 -24.86
CA HIS A 20 8.83 0.81 -25.36
C HIS A 20 9.30 -0.25 -24.37
N ALA A 21 9.42 0.09 -23.09
CA ALA A 21 9.91 -0.81 -22.05
C ALA A 21 9.00 -2.05 -21.87
N ARG A 22 7.67 -1.88 -21.92
CA ARG A 22 6.73 -3.02 -21.82
C ARG A 22 6.82 -3.98 -23.00
N HIS A 23 7.20 -3.51 -24.18
CA HIS A 23 7.26 -4.30 -25.42
C HIS A 23 8.66 -4.81 -25.76
N ALA A 24 9.70 -4.32 -25.07
CA ALA A 24 11.08 -4.68 -25.36
C ALA A 24 11.37 -6.17 -25.12
N SER A 25 10.83 -6.76 -24.05
CA SER A 25 10.98 -8.19 -23.74
C SER A 25 10.04 -8.61 -22.61
N ILE A 26 9.79 -9.92 -22.47
CA ILE A 26 8.99 -10.49 -21.38
C ILE A 26 9.58 -10.13 -19.99
N PRO A 27 10.89 -10.25 -19.72
CA PRO A 27 11.44 -9.81 -18.45
C PRO A 27 11.23 -8.31 -18.20
N SER A 28 11.40 -7.47 -19.23
CA SER A 28 11.17 -6.03 -19.13
C SER A 28 9.72 -5.71 -18.78
N PHE A 29 8.76 -6.47 -19.32
CA PHE A 29 7.35 -6.38 -18.95
C PHE A 29 7.13 -6.77 -17.48
N VAL A 30 7.60 -7.95 -17.05
CA VAL A 30 7.39 -8.45 -15.68
C VAL A 30 8.01 -7.53 -14.63
N PHE A 31 9.23 -7.03 -14.86
CA PHE A 31 9.89 -6.13 -13.92
C PHE A 31 9.42 -4.67 -14.03
N GLY A 32 8.96 -4.25 -15.21
CA GLY A 32 8.58 -2.87 -15.50
C GLY A 32 7.10 -2.53 -15.22
N CYS A 33 6.20 -3.49 -15.39
CA CYS A 33 4.75 -3.31 -15.24
C CYS A 33 4.30 -3.65 -13.81
N THR A 34 4.82 -2.89 -12.84
CA THR A 34 4.48 -3.02 -11.42
C THR A 34 3.45 -1.96 -10.99
N THR A 35 2.76 -2.16 -9.88
CA THR A 35 1.81 -1.17 -9.31
C THR A 35 2.35 0.27 -9.27
N PRO A 36 3.57 0.56 -8.77
CA PRO A 36 4.09 1.93 -8.78
C PRO A 36 4.34 2.48 -10.19
N ALA A 37 4.70 1.65 -11.17
CA ALA A 37 4.84 2.09 -12.55
C ALA A 37 3.50 2.47 -13.17
N TYR A 38 2.45 1.66 -12.91
CA TYR A 38 1.09 1.98 -13.33
C TYR A 38 0.55 3.24 -12.65
N ASN A 39 0.86 3.45 -11.37
CA ASN A 39 0.49 4.69 -10.67
C ASN A 39 1.09 5.94 -11.36
N GLU A 40 2.34 5.87 -11.81
CA GLU A 40 2.95 6.97 -12.58
C GLU A 40 2.34 7.11 -13.98
N LEU A 41 1.92 6.01 -14.62
CA LEU A 41 1.22 6.03 -15.91
C LEU A 41 -0.14 6.73 -15.79
N LEU A 42 -0.97 6.30 -14.82
CA LEU A 42 -2.27 6.90 -14.51
C LEU A 42 -2.14 8.39 -14.22
N GLN A 43 -1.19 8.76 -13.37
CA GLN A 43 -0.93 10.15 -13.03
C GLN A 43 -0.51 10.97 -14.25
N THR A 44 0.31 10.41 -15.14
CA THR A 44 0.76 11.10 -16.37
C THR A 44 -0.40 11.27 -17.36
N ARG A 45 -1.20 10.22 -17.59
CA ARG A 45 -2.39 10.28 -18.46
C ARG A 45 -3.39 11.32 -17.98
N TRP A 46 -3.67 11.36 -16.68
CA TRP A 46 -4.62 12.34 -16.13
C TRP A 46 -4.06 13.75 -16.12
N SER A 47 -2.83 13.95 -15.63
CA SER A 47 -2.30 15.30 -15.42
C SER A 47 -2.00 16.02 -16.73
N ALA A 48 -1.48 15.32 -17.74
CA ALA A 48 -1.06 15.91 -19.01
C ALA A 48 -2.16 15.93 -20.08
N PHE A 49 -2.96 14.86 -20.18
CA PHE A 49 -3.91 14.68 -21.27
C PHE A 49 -5.37 14.73 -20.85
N ARG A 50 -5.65 14.61 -19.53
CA ARG A 50 -7.01 14.50 -18.99
C ARG A 50 -7.79 13.36 -19.65
N ASP A 51 -7.07 12.29 -20.01
CA ASP A 51 -7.62 11.16 -20.75
C ASP A 51 -8.26 10.16 -19.79
N LEU A 52 -9.58 10.25 -19.65
CA LEU A 52 -10.36 9.36 -18.80
C LEU A 52 -10.43 7.92 -19.37
N ARG A 53 -10.49 7.77 -20.69
CA ARG A 53 -10.50 6.45 -21.34
C ARG A 53 -9.16 5.76 -21.13
N GLY A 54 -8.07 6.48 -21.33
CA GLY A 54 -6.73 5.98 -21.02
C GLY A 54 -6.55 5.59 -19.55
N VAL A 55 -7.17 6.30 -18.61
CA VAL A 55 -7.16 5.89 -17.19
C VAL A 55 -7.89 4.56 -16.98
N ARG A 56 -9.11 4.44 -17.54
CA ARG A 56 -9.91 3.21 -17.45
C ARG A 56 -9.18 2.01 -18.06
N ASP A 57 -8.62 2.16 -19.25
CA ASP A 57 -7.91 1.09 -19.95
C ASP A 57 -6.64 0.67 -19.18
N THR A 58 -5.94 1.61 -18.53
CA THR A 58 -4.80 1.28 -17.67
C THR A 58 -5.22 0.49 -16.43
N LEU A 59 -6.33 0.85 -15.78
CA LEU A 59 -6.84 0.10 -14.63
C LEU A 59 -7.33 -1.30 -15.03
N GLU A 60 -7.93 -1.42 -16.21
CA GLU A 60 -8.29 -2.72 -16.77
C GLU A 60 -7.06 -3.57 -17.06
N GLU A 61 -6.01 -2.97 -17.63
CA GLU A 61 -4.73 -3.63 -17.87
C GLU A 61 -4.08 -4.12 -16.56
N MET A 62 -4.09 -3.31 -15.50
CA MET A 62 -3.62 -3.73 -14.17
C MET A 62 -4.37 -4.97 -13.70
N ARG A 63 -5.70 -4.99 -13.83
CA ARG A 63 -6.54 -6.13 -13.43
C ARG A 63 -6.24 -7.39 -14.25
N VAL A 64 -6.14 -7.26 -15.57
CA VAL A 64 -5.84 -8.39 -16.49
C VAL A 64 -4.45 -8.97 -16.21
N ASN A 65 -3.48 -8.11 -15.88
CA ASN A 65 -2.11 -8.51 -15.57
C ASN A 65 -1.93 -9.01 -14.12
N GLY A 66 -3.00 -9.03 -13.32
CA GLY A 66 -2.93 -9.44 -11.91
C GLY A 66 -2.16 -8.48 -11.02
N VAL A 67 -2.06 -7.21 -11.41
CA VAL A 67 -1.40 -6.16 -10.64
C VAL A 67 -2.41 -5.51 -9.71
N ASP A 68 -2.22 -5.70 -8.41
CA ASP A 68 -3.10 -5.15 -7.39
C ASP A 68 -3.04 -3.62 -7.34
N SER A 69 -4.21 -3.01 -7.13
CA SER A 69 -4.35 -1.58 -6.86
C SER A 69 -3.98 -1.28 -5.42
N ASP A 70 -3.07 -0.32 -5.22
CA ASP A 70 -2.64 0.11 -3.88
C ASP A 70 -3.44 1.34 -3.39
N GLY A 71 -3.12 1.80 -2.17
CA GLY A 71 -3.75 3.00 -1.62
C GLY A 71 -3.52 4.24 -2.48
N ARG A 72 -2.37 4.34 -3.17
CA ARG A 72 -2.05 5.46 -4.06
C ARG A 72 -2.90 5.40 -5.33
N THR A 73 -3.13 4.22 -5.90
CA THR A 73 -4.04 4.02 -7.03
C THR A 73 -5.44 4.54 -6.67
N ARG A 74 -5.94 4.20 -5.47
CA ARG A 74 -7.25 4.68 -5.00
C ARG A 74 -7.30 6.19 -4.83
N THR A 75 -6.27 6.79 -4.22
CA THR A 75 -6.20 8.25 -4.10
C THR A 75 -6.18 8.94 -5.46
N LEU A 76 -5.47 8.38 -6.44
CA LEU A 76 -5.47 8.91 -7.81
C LEU A 76 -6.87 8.83 -8.44
N VAL A 77 -7.56 7.69 -8.32
CA VAL A 77 -8.92 7.52 -8.84
C VAL A 77 -9.92 8.48 -8.19
N GLU A 78 -9.88 8.66 -6.87
CA GLU A 78 -10.75 9.60 -6.17
C GLU A 78 -10.49 11.05 -6.61
N ASN A 79 -9.22 11.43 -6.81
CA ASN A 79 -8.87 12.76 -7.34
C ASN A 79 -9.41 12.94 -8.77
N ILE A 80 -9.31 11.91 -9.61
CA ILE A 80 -9.85 11.94 -10.97
C ILE A 80 -11.38 12.11 -10.92
N ARG A 81 -12.08 11.36 -10.06
CA ARG A 81 -13.54 11.47 -9.91
C ARG A 81 -13.95 12.89 -9.50
N ARG A 82 -13.24 13.48 -8.53
CA ARG A 82 -13.49 14.86 -8.11
C ARG A 82 -13.27 15.85 -9.25
N ASP A 83 -12.13 15.77 -9.92
CA ASP A 83 -11.79 16.67 -11.04
C ASP A 83 -12.80 16.56 -12.20
N VAL A 84 -13.29 15.35 -12.50
CA VAL A 84 -14.33 15.11 -13.52
C VAL A 84 -15.67 15.67 -13.08
N GLY A 85 -16.05 15.45 -11.83
CA GLY A 85 -17.31 15.95 -11.26
C GLY A 85 -17.35 17.48 -11.23
N GLU A 86 -16.28 18.12 -10.78
CA GLU A 86 -16.15 19.58 -10.77
C GLU A 86 -16.28 20.17 -12.18
N ARG A 87 -15.68 19.56 -13.19
CA ARG A 87 -15.75 20.07 -14.58
C ARG A 87 -17.09 19.82 -15.26
N ASN A 88 -17.67 18.63 -15.08
CA ASN A 88 -18.96 18.30 -15.70
C ASN A 88 -20.12 19.05 -15.05
N ALA A 89 -20.01 19.43 -13.78
CA ALA A 89 -20.99 20.28 -13.11
C ALA A 89 -21.17 21.65 -13.80
N TRP A 90 -20.16 22.13 -14.54
CA TRP A 90 -20.26 23.37 -15.33
C TRP A 90 -20.68 23.15 -16.79
N LEU A 91 -20.72 21.89 -17.26
CA LEU A 91 -20.97 21.51 -18.66
C LEU A 91 -22.31 20.78 -18.85
N GLU A 92 -23.23 20.85 -17.88
CA GLU A 92 -24.51 20.11 -17.83
C GLU A 92 -25.46 20.35 -19.03
N ASP A 93 -25.11 21.17 -20.02
CA ASP A 93 -25.92 21.43 -21.21
C ASP A 93 -25.58 20.57 -22.44
N SER A 94 -24.61 19.64 -22.34
CA SER A 94 -24.24 18.76 -23.46
C SER A 94 -24.53 17.29 -23.18
N MET A 95 -25.27 16.65 -24.10
CA MET A 95 -25.65 15.23 -24.10
C MET A 95 -24.49 14.23 -23.97
N SER A 96 -23.24 14.69 -23.95
CA SER A 96 -22.02 13.90 -23.77
C SER A 96 -21.74 13.50 -22.30
N GLY A 97 -22.39 14.15 -21.32
CA GLY A 97 -22.13 13.88 -19.89
C GLY A 97 -22.41 12.43 -19.44
N GLY A 98 -23.38 11.75 -20.06
CA GLY A 98 -23.74 10.37 -19.70
C GLY A 98 -22.63 9.36 -19.93
N GLU A 99 -21.95 9.45 -21.08
CA GLU A 99 -20.85 8.54 -21.43
C GLU A 99 -19.65 8.70 -20.50
N VAL A 100 -19.35 9.94 -20.09
CA VAL A 100 -18.27 10.24 -19.14
C VAL A 100 -18.56 9.61 -17.78
N TRP A 101 -19.79 9.74 -17.29
CA TRP A 101 -20.19 9.13 -16.02
C TRP A 101 -20.17 7.59 -16.07
N ASP A 102 -20.46 6.99 -17.21
CA ASP A 102 -20.35 5.54 -17.36
C ASP A 102 -18.90 5.05 -17.31
N ILE A 103 -17.96 5.82 -17.88
CA ILE A 103 -16.53 5.54 -17.75
C ILE A 103 -16.06 5.70 -16.30
N VAL A 104 -16.53 6.74 -15.58
CA VAL A 104 -16.22 6.93 -14.15
C VAL A 104 -16.73 5.76 -13.31
N LYS A 105 -17.96 5.28 -13.55
CA LYS A 105 -18.48 4.09 -12.86
C LYS A 105 -17.62 2.86 -13.10
N GLU A 106 -17.10 2.69 -14.32
CA GLU A 106 -16.22 1.56 -14.63
C GLU A 106 -14.86 1.70 -13.95
N ILE A 107 -14.30 2.92 -13.88
CA ILE A 107 -13.09 3.21 -13.10
C ILE A 107 -13.29 2.86 -11.62
N ASP A 108 -14.43 3.23 -11.03
CA ASP A 108 -14.74 2.91 -9.63
C ASP A 108 -14.79 1.38 -9.42
N ARG A 109 -15.43 0.63 -10.32
CA ARG A 109 -15.47 -0.84 -10.27
C ARG A 109 -14.09 -1.47 -10.39
N LEU A 110 -13.22 -0.91 -11.23
CA LEU A 110 -11.86 -1.42 -11.44
C LEU A 110 -10.94 -1.11 -10.25
N SER A 111 -11.17 0.01 -9.56
CA SER A 111 -10.40 0.41 -8.39
C SER A 111 -10.88 -0.23 -7.08
N ALA A 112 -12.13 -0.73 -7.06
CA ALA A 112 -12.70 -1.39 -5.91
C ALA A 112 -11.87 -2.64 -5.55
N PRO A 113 -11.57 -2.85 -4.26
CA PRO A 113 -10.93 -4.08 -3.84
C PRO A 113 -11.78 -5.27 -4.30
N PRO A 114 -11.16 -6.34 -4.85
CA PRO A 114 -11.91 -7.52 -5.26
C PRO A 114 -12.76 -7.99 -4.08
N PRO A 115 -14.02 -8.42 -4.32
CA PRO A 115 -14.88 -8.90 -3.25
C PRO A 115 -14.11 -9.98 -2.50
N ALA A 116 -13.91 -9.76 -1.20
CA ALA A 116 -13.10 -10.63 -0.36
C ALA A 116 -13.59 -12.06 -0.56
N ARG A 117 -12.84 -12.87 -1.30
CA ARG A 117 -13.12 -14.31 -1.44
C ARG A 117 -12.89 -14.91 -0.05
N GLY A 118 -13.98 -15.01 0.70
CA GLY A 118 -14.17 -15.80 1.90
C GLY A 118 -12.92 -16.16 2.70
N ARG A 119 -12.16 -15.17 3.19
CA ARG A 119 -11.48 -15.43 4.46
C ARG A 119 -12.57 -15.32 5.52
N PRO A 120 -12.92 -16.41 6.24
CA PRO A 120 -13.82 -16.28 7.37
C PRO A 120 -13.24 -15.19 8.25
N ARG A 121 -14.06 -14.18 8.53
CA ARG A 121 -13.75 -13.13 9.51
C ARG A 121 -13.21 -13.88 10.72
N PRO A 122 -11.94 -13.68 11.15
CA PRO A 122 -11.52 -14.28 12.39
C PRO A 122 -12.49 -13.76 13.44
N GLU A 123 -13.28 -14.66 14.02
CA GLU A 123 -14.13 -14.33 15.14
C GLU A 123 -13.19 -13.71 16.16
N THR A 124 -13.29 -12.39 16.30
CA THR A 124 -12.63 -11.66 17.36
C THR A 124 -13.30 -12.16 18.63
N ASN A 125 -12.76 -13.25 19.18
CA ASN A 125 -13.11 -13.77 20.48
C ASN A 125 -12.77 -12.67 21.49
N SER A 126 -13.76 -11.85 21.79
CA SER A 126 -13.68 -10.68 22.68
C SER A 126 -13.42 -11.07 24.14
N ARG A 127 -13.01 -12.31 24.42
CA ARG A 127 -12.63 -12.81 25.74
C ARG A 127 -11.16 -12.60 26.09
N SER A 128 -10.30 -12.26 25.13
CA SER A 128 -8.86 -12.07 25.39
C SER A 128 -8.51 -10.75 26.13
N TRP A 129 -9.36 -9.72 26.03
CA TRP A 129 -9.07 -8.42 26.66
C TRP A 129 -9.38 -8.35 28.17
N ARG A 130 -10.17 -9.28 28.73
CA ARG A 130 -10.50 -9.29 30.16
C ARG A 130 -9.44 -9.94 31.06
N ALA A 131 -8.50 -10.70 30.50
CA ALA A 131 -7.38 -11.28 31.25
C ALA A 131 -6.30 -10.24 31.63
N SER A 132 -6.34 -9.04 31.05
CA SER A 132 -5.33 -7.99 31.25
C SER A 132 -5.56 -7.10 32.49
N GLU A 133 -6.56 -7.39 33.34
CA GLU A 133 -6.85 -6.55 34.51
C GLU A 133 -6.84 -7.30 35.85
N GLU A 134 -6.67 -8.63 35.86
CA GLU A 134 -6.56 -9.41 37.10
C GLU A 134 -5.29 -9.10 37.90
N TRP A 135 -4.19 -8.74 37.22
CA TRP A 135 -2.95 -8.34 37.89
C TRP A 135 -3.12 -7.05 38.71
N LYS A 136 -4.09 -6.19 38.37
CA LYS A 136 -4.36 -4.95 39.12
C LYS A 136 -5.05 -5.23 40.46
N TYR A 137 -5.85 -6.30 40.54
CA TYR A 137 -6.49 -6.72 41.78
C TYR A 137 -5.53 -7.47 42.71
N ARG A 138 -4.60 -8.26 42.16
CA ARG A 138 -3.52 -8.90 42.93
C ARG A 138 -2.52 -7.94 43.59
N MET A 139 -2.48 -6.67 43.16
CA MET A 139 -1.59 -5.64 43.70
C MET A 139 -2.24 -4.80 44.83
N ARG A 140 -3.52 -5.04 45.15
CA ARG A 140 -4.29 -4.22 46.10
C ARG A 140 -4.65 -4.91 47.42
N GLU A 141 -4.32 -6.20 47.55
CA GLU A 141 -4.47 -6.97 48.77
C GLU A 141 -3.06 -7.23 49.31
N GLY A 142 -2.70 -6.48 50.35
CA GLY A 142 -1.34 -6.34 50.85
C GLY A 142 -0.80 -7.54 51.64
N ASP A 143 0.47 -7.35 52.05
CA ASP A 143 1.27 -8.11 53.02
C ASP A 143 1.89 -9.43 52.46
N VAL A 144 3.21 -9.69 52.49
CA VAL A 144 4.25 -9.41 53.51
C VAL A 144 5.68 -9.50 52.92
N ASP A 145 6.58 -8.66 53.47
CA ASP A 145 8.05 -8.71 53.56
C ASP A 145 8.97 -8.73 52.32
N LEU A 146 9.49 -7.53 52.04
CA LEU A 146 10.81 -7.33 51.44
C LEU A 146 11.89 -7.70 52.46
N ASN A 147 12.51 -8.88 52.34
CA ASN A 147 13.86 -9.06 52.88
C ASN A 147 14.89 -8.84 51.77
N ASN A 148 15.72 -7.82 51.95
CA ASN A 148 16.62 -7.23 50.96
C ASN A 148 17.95 -7.98 50.82
N ASP A 149 17.96 -9.32 50.91
CA ASP A 149 19.20 -10.12 50.90
C ASP A 149 19.35 -11.02 49.66
N ALA A 150 18.28 -11.22 48.87
CA ALA A 150 18.31 -12.12 47.71
C ALA A 150 18.66 -11.44 46.38
N LEU A 151 18.58 -10.11 46.29
CA LEU A 151 18.81 -9.38 45.02
C LEU A 151 20.22 -8.79 44.90
N GLU A 152 20.95 -8.60 46.01
CA GLU A 152 22.37 -8.24 45.97
C GLU A 152 23.30 -9.44 45.69
N GLN A 153 22.86 -10.67 45.91
CA GLN A 153 23.66 -11.88 45.61
C GLN A 153 23.61 -12.29 44.13
N ALA A 154 22.61 -11.83 43.37
CA ALA A 154 22.47 -12.17 41.94
C ALA A 154 23.23 -11.21 41.00
N TRP A 155 23.69 -10.06 41.50
CA TRP A 155 24.37 -9.03 40.69
C TRP A 155 25.88 -8.89 41.01
N ARG A 156 26.45 -9.80 41.82
CA ARG A 156 27.86 -9.73 42.26
C ARG A 156 28.72 -10.93 41.89
N GLY A 157 28.27 -11.81 41.00
CA GLY A 157 29.07 -12.96 40.58
C GLY A 157 28.74 -13.40 39.18
N ASP A 158 29.32 -12.74 38.19
CA ASP A 158 29.61 -13.30 36.86
C ASP A 158 30.53 -12.31 36.10
N ASP A 159 31.73 -12.09 36.66
CA ASP A 159 32.82 -11.30 36.02
C ASP A 159 34.13 -12.11 35.97
N ASP A 160 34.04 -13.45 35.97
CA ASP A 160 35.20 -14.37 35.98
C ASP A 160 35.00 -15.59 35.05
N LEU A 161 34.60 -15.34 33.79
CA LEU A 161 34.66 -16.37 32.74
C LEU A 161 35.06 -15.76 31.39
N LEU A 162 36.30 -15.26 31.32
CA LEU A 162 36.96 -15.00 30.04
C LEU A 162 38.44 -15.44 30.02
N GLU A 163 38.73 -16.64 30.52
CA GLU A 163 39.97 -17.35 30.16
C GLU A 163 39.67 -18.85 30.02
N ASP A 164 39.46 -19.30 28.76
CA ASP A 164 39.93 -20.59 28.23
C ASP A 164 39.31 -20.87 26.85
N LEU A 165 39.91 -20.30 25.81
CA LEU A 165 39.71 -20.74 24.42
C LEU A 165 40.85 -21.67 24.02
N PRO A 166 40.63 -22.99 23.84
CA PRO A 166 41.64 -23.84 23.26
C PRO A 166 41.74 -23.61 21.74
N LEU A 167 42.86 -23.01 21.34
CA LEU A 167 43.41 -23.01 19.99
C LEU A 167 43.34 -24.42 19.36
N ARG A 168 42.42 -24.65 18.43
CA ARG A 168 42.52 -25.77 17.49
C ARG A 168 43.11 -25.29 16.17
N ARG A 169 44.44 -25.44 16.07
CA ARG A 169 45.14 -25.68 14.80
C ARG A 169 44.81 -27.09 14.33
N ARG A 170 44.27 -27.22 13.12
CA ARG A 170 44.89 -27.91 11.97
C ARG A 170 43.96 -27.83 10.77
#